data_AF-A0A844PYD1-F1
#
_entry.id   AF-A0A844PYD1-F1
#
_cell.length_a   1.000
_cell.length_b   1.000
_cell.length_c   1.000
_cell.angle_alpha   90.00
_cell.angle_beta   90.00
_cell.angle_gamma   90.00
#
_symmetry.space_group_name_H-M   'P 1'
#
loop_
_entity.id
_entity.type
_entity.pdbx_description
1 polymer ?
#
loop_
_entity_poly.entity_id
_entity_poly.type
_entity_poly.pdbx_seq_one_letter_code
_entity_poly.pdbx_strand_id
1 'polypeptide(L)'
;GAGKTGLIQPLIRSVLDSGGFAWVFDMGDGYKSLCENMGGVYLDGDTLKFNPFANVLDDAHFDMSAERIRDQMSVMASPNGNLDEVHEGLLLQAVQAAWLSKRNQARVDDVVQFLQDAKDSDEYADSPTIR
;
A
#
# COMPACT_ATOMS: atom_id res chain seq x y z
N GLY A 1 -1.47 23.00 14.92
CA GLY A 1 -1.49 24.17 15.82
C GLY A 1 -2.72 24.31 16.71
N ALA A 2 -3.37 23.24 17.18
CA ALA A 2 -4.57 23.31 18.05
C ALA A 2 -4.36 22.68 19.45
N GLY A 3 -3.12 22.62 19.94
CA GLY A 3 -2.79 22.04 21.25
C GLY A 3 -2.84 20.51 21.34
N LYS A 4 -3.39 19.81 20.34
CA LYS A 4 -3.46 18.33 20.30
C LYS A 4 -2.11 17.67 20.57
N THR A 5 -1.05 18.10 19.88
CA THR A 5 0.31 17.57 20.08
C THR A 5 0.80 17.77 21.52
N GLY A 6 0.53 18.93 22.12
CA GLY A 6 0.90 19.22 23.51
C GLY A 6 0.18 18.34 24.55
N LEU A 7 -1.02 17.84 24.23
CA LEU A 7 -1.76 16.91 25.09
C LEU A 7 -1.38 15.44 24.84
N ILE A 8 -1.20 15.06 23.57
CA ILE A 8 -0.99 13.66 23.17
C ILE A 8 0.44 13.20 23.45
N GLN A 9 1.45 14.06 23.31
CA GLN A 9 2.84 13.66 23.58
C GLN A 9 3.06 13.22 25.04
N PRO A 10 2.57 13.93 26.08
CA PRO A 10 2.64 13.44 27.46
C PRO A 10 1.91 12.11 27.69
N LEU A 11 0.78 11.90 27.02
CA LEU A 11 0.03 10.64 27.11
C LEU A 11 0.83 9.48 26.52
N ILE A 12 1.42 9.66 25.33
CA ILE A 12 2.30 8.67 24.69
C ILE A 12 3.45 8.33 25.64
N ARG A 13 4.10 9.35 26.23
CA ARG A 13 5.20 9.14 27.17
C ARG A 13 4.79 8.31 28.38
N SER A 14 3.64 8.60 28.98
CA SER A 14 3.11 7.82 30.11
C SER A 14 2.88 6.35 29.75
N VAL A 15 2.34 6.07 28.56
CA VAL A 15 2.18 4.69 28.06
C VAL A 15 3.53 4.00 27.92
N LEU A 16 4.51 4.65 27.29
CA LEU A 16 5.85 4.09 27.10
C LEU A 16 6.59 3.86 28.43
N ASP A 17 6.51 4.82 29.37
CA ASP A 17 7.13 4.74 30.70
C ASP A 17 6.53 3.58 31.54
N SER A 18 5.28 3.20 31.27
CA SER A 18 4.63 2.02 31.87
C SER A 18 4.98 0.68 31.21
N GLY A 19 5.83 0.68 30.17
CA GLY A 19 6.21 -0.50 29.39
C GLY A 19 5.23 -0.87 28.27
N GLY A 20 4.29 0.02 27.93
CA GLY A 20 3.38 -0.14 26.80
C GLY A 20 4.00 0.23 25.45
N PHE A 21 3.17 0.18 24.39
CA PHE A 21 3.55 0.55 23.02
C PHE A 21 2.67 1.67 22.49
N ALA A 22 3.22 2.49 21.59
CA ALA A 22 2.49 3.56 20.91
C ALA A 22 2.82 3.57 19.41
N TRP A 23 1.79 3.74 18.58
CA TRP A 23 1.90 3.93 17.14
C TRP A 23 1.23 5.26 16.77
N VAL A 24 1.92 6.10 15.99
CA VAL A 24 1.45 7.42 15.61
C VAL A 24 1.51 7.57 14.09
N PHE A 25 0.38 7.92 13.47
CA PHE A 25 0.34 8.40 12.09
C PHE A 25 0.55 9.91 12.09
N ASP A 26 1.76 10.34 11.70
CA ASP A 26 2.20 11.73 11.81
C ASP A 26 2.21 12.43 10.44
N MET A 27 1.13 13.12 10.10
CA MET A 27 1.00 13.83 8.82
C MET A 27 1.79 15.15 8.75
N GLY A 28 2.39 15.61 9.86
CA GLY A 28 3.02 16.94 9.92
C GLY A 28 4.30 16.97 10.74
N ASP A 29 4.97 15.82 10.88
CA ASP A 29 6.24 15.63 11.60
C ASP A 29 6.25 16.12 13.06
N GLY A 30 5.08 16.31 13.67
CA GLY A 30 4.93 16.87 15.01
C GLY A 30 5.33 15.92 16.14
N TYR A 31 5.56 14.65 15.83
CA TYR A 31 5.95 13.58 16.75
C TYR A 31 7.31 12.98 16.41
N LYS A 32 7.97 13.41 15.33
CA LYS A 32 9.29 12.92 14.91
C LYS A 32 10.32 12.99 16.03
N SER A 33 10.52 14.17 16.63
CA SER A 33 11.45 14.34 17.74
C SER A 33 11.06 13.54 18.99
N LEU A 34 9.75 13.35 19.25
CA LEU A 34 9.33 12.50 20.37
C LEU A 34 9.72 11.04 20.10
N CYS A 35 9.45 10.54 18.90
CA CYS A 35 9.77 9.17 18.49
C CYS A 35 11.27 8.89 18.66
N GLU A 36 12.12 9.75 18.11
CA GLU A 36 13.58 9.64 18.21
C GLU A 36 14.07 9.69 19.68
N ASN A 37 13.55 10.62 20.48
CA ASN A 37 13.95 10.78 21.89
C ASN A 37 13.54 9.59 22.77
N MET A 38 12.45 8.90 22.43
CA MET A 38 11.99 7.72 23.16
C MET A 38 12.61 6.41 22.64
N GLY A 39 13.57 6.49 21.72
CA GLY A 39 14.23 5.31 21.11
C GLY A 39 13.34 4.56 20.12
N GLY A 40 12.29 5.19 19.61
CA GLY A 40 11.41 4.65 18.58
C GLY A 40 12.03 4.72 17.19
N VAL A 41 11.32 4.12 16.23
CA VAL A 41 11.68 4.16 14.80
C VAL A 41 10.69 5.07 14.09
N TYR A 42 11.16 6.20 13.56
CA TYR A 42 10.36 7.04 12.68
C TYR A 42 10.43 6.51 11.25
N LEU A 43 9.27 6.11 10.70
CA LEU A 43 9.16 5.64 9.34
C LEU A 43 8.68 6.78 8.45
N ASP A 44 9.55 7.25 7.56
CA ASP A 44 9.24 8.31 6.60
C ASP A 44 8.60 7.70 5.34
N GLY A 45 7.36 8.10 5.05
CA GLY A 45 6.57 7.63 3.93
C GLY A 45 7.25 7.83 2.58
N ASP A 46 8.07 8.88 2.42
CA ASP A 46 8.76 9.19 1.16
C ASP A 46 9.89 8.18 0.84
N THR A 47 10.40 7.52 1.88
CA THR A 47 11.52 6.56 1.75
C THR A 47 11.06 5.11 1.89
N LEU A 48 9.83 4.90 2.34
CA LEU A 48 9.26 3.60 2.60
C LEU A 48 8.91 2.89 1.30
N LYS A 49 9.47 1.70 1.11
CA LYS A 49 9.13 0.83 -0.01
C LYS A 49 8.67 -0.49 0.54
N PHE A 50 7.38 -0.75 0.42
CA PHE A 50 6.81 -2.05 0.78
C PHE A 50 6.50 -2.82 -0.48
N ASN A 51 6.86 -4.10 -0.48
CA ASN A 51 6.30 -5.03 -1.44
C ASN A 51 4.85 -5.34 -1.00
N PRO A 52 3.81 -5.01 -1.80
CA PRO A 52 2.42 -5.27 -1.44
C PRO A 52 2.12 -6.77 -1.26
N PHE A 53 2.95 -7.65 -1.82
CA PHE A 53 2.80 -9.11 -1.72
C PHE A 53 3.56 -9.73 -0.53
N ALA A 54 4.45 -9.00 0.13
CA ALA A 54 5.41 -9.60 1.08
C ALA A 54 4.74 -10.28 2.28
N ASN A 55 3.64 -9.73 2.79
CA ASN A 55 2.98 -10.18 4.02
C ASN A 55 1.65 -10.90 3.78
N VAL A 56 1.44 -11.43 2.57
CA VAL A 56 0.31 -12.31 2.28
C VAL A 56 0.62 -13.68 2.88
N LEU A 57 -0.21 -14.13 3.82
CA LEU A 57 0.03 -15.34 4.62
C LEU A 57 -0.89 -16.51 4.24
N ASP A 58 -2.03 -16.23 3.61
CA ASP A 58 -3.02 -17.24 3.24
C ASP A 58 -3.06 -17.41 1.72
N ASP A 59 -2.25 -18.34 1.21
CA ASP A 59 -2.23 -18.68 -0.22
C ASP A 59 -3.53 -19.34 -0.69
N ALA A 60 -4.24 -20.03 0.21
CA ALA A 60 -5.47 -20.76 -0.13
C ALA A 60 -6.65 -19.81 -0.38
N HIS A 61 -6.62 -18.60 0.18
CA HIS A 61 -7.66 -17.57 0.00
C HIS A 61 -7.06 -16.24 -0.45
N PHE A 62 -6.21 -16.30 -1.48
CA PHE A 62 -5.54 -15.10 -1.99
C PHE A 62 -6.52 -14.03 -2.52
N ASP A 63 -7.73 -14.39 -2.97
CA ASP A 63 -8.67 -13.47 -3.61
C ASP A 63 -8.94 -12.20 -2.79
N MET A 64 -9.14 -12.34 -1.47
CA MET A 64 -9.33 -11.17 -0.59
C MET A 64 -8.08 -10.28 -0.49
N SER A 65 -6.90 -10.89 -0.56
CA SER A 65 -5.63 -10.15 -0.59
C SER A 65 -5.41 -9.50 -1.95
N ALA A 66 -5.81 -10.17 -3.03
CA ALA A 66 -5.74 -9.66 -4.39
C ALA A 66 -6.57 -8.39 -4.54
N GLU A 67 -7.81 -8.38 -4.06
CA GLU A 67 -8.69 -7.21 -4.07
C GLU A 67 -8.07 -6.04 -3.31
N ARG A 68 -7.50 -6.28 -2.12
CA ARG A 68 -6.84 -5.22 -1.33
C ARG A 68 -5.60 -4.65 -2.01
N ILE A 69 -4.77 -5.52 -2.60
CA ILE A 69 -3.58 -5.10 -3.33
C ILE A 69 -3.99 -4.30 -4.57
N ARG A 70 -5.04 -4.75 -5.28
CA ARG A 70 -5.65 -4.06 -6.40
C ARG A 70 -6.15 -2.67 -6.00
N ASP A 71 -6.91 -2.55 -4.92
CA ASP A 71 -7.42 -1.27 -4.42
C ASP A 71 -6.27 -0.29 -4.07
N GLN A 72 -5.19 -0.79 -3.45
CA GLN A 72 -3.98 -0.01 -3.19
C GLN A 72 -3.34 0.49 -4.49
N MET A 73 -3.25 -0.37 -5.51
CA MET A 73 -2.71 0.00 -6.82
C MET A 73 -3.61 0.99 -7.56
N SER A 74 -4.93 0.88 -7.45
CA SER A 74 -5.87 1.84 -8.05
C SER A 74 -5.66 3.25 -7.51
N VAL A 75 -5.46 3.40 -6.19
CA VAL A 75 -5.14 4.70 -5.57
C VAL A 75 -3.81 5.25 -6.08
N MET A 76 -2.80 4.41 -6.30
CA MET A 76 -1.50 4.85 -6.83
C MET A 76 -1.58 5.23 -8.32
N ALA A 77 -2.34 4.47 -9.12
CA ALA A 77 -2.51 4.70 -10.54
C ALA A 77 -3.39 5.92 -10.84
N SER A 78 -4.37 6.20 -9.99
CA SER A 78 -5.29 7.32 -10.12
C SER A 78 -5.49 8.06 -8.77
N PRO A 79 -4.53 8.89 -8.33
CA PRO A 79 -4.60 9.54 -7.01
C PRO A 79 -5.75 10.53 -6.84
N ASN A 80 -6.28 11.06 -7.96
CA ASN A 80 -7.31 12.12 -7.99
C ASN A 80 -8.62 11.67 -8.64
N GLY A 81 -8.79 10.38 -8.91
CA GLY A 81 -9.97 9.83 -9.60
C GLY A 81 -10.09 8.33 -9.38
N ASN A 82 -11.15 7.72 -9.91
CA ASN A 82 -11.29 6.27 -9.86
C ASN A 82 -10.96 5.67 -11.22
N LEU A 83 -10.42 4.45 -11.21
CA LEU A 83 -10.39 3.62 -12.40
C LEU A 83 -11.81 3.15 -12.72
N ASP A 84 -12.11 2.92 -13.99
CA ASP A 84 -13.41 2.34 -14.37
C ASP A 84 -13.44 0.83 -14.08
N GLU A 85 -14.62 0.21 -14.13
CA GLU A 85 -14.80 -1.21 -13.80
C GLU A 85 -13.94 -2.14 -14.69
N VAL A 86 -13.64 -1.74 -15.93
CA VAL A 86 -12.81 -2.53 -16.85
C VAL A 86 -11.35 -2.47 -16.43
N HIS A 87 -10.83 -1.27 -16.13
CA HIS A 87 -9.46 -1.10 -15.62
C HIS A 87 -9.27 -1.80 -14.27
N GLU A 88 -10.24 -1.68 -13.38
CA GLU A 88 -10.25 -2.33 -12.07
C GLU A 88 -10.22 -3.87 -12.20
N GLY A 89 -11.00 -4.43 -13.12
CA GLY A 89 -11.00 -5.86 -13.42
C GLY A 89 -9.68 -6.35 -14.00
N LEU A 90 -9.10 -5.61 -14.94
CA LEU A 90 -7.81 -5.95 -15.54
C LEU A 90 -6.66 -5.86 -14.52
N LEU A 91 -6.69 -4.85 -13.64
CA LEU A 91 -5.71 -4.70 -12.56
C LEU A 91 -5.80 -5.86 -11.56
N LEU A 92 -7.02 -6.33 -11.24
CA LEU A 92 -7.20 -7.51 -10.38
C LEU A 92 -6.57 -8.77 -11.01
N GLN A 93 -6.80 -8.99 -12.31
CA GLN A 93 -6.20 -10.11 -13.05
C GLN A 93 -4.67 -10.03 -13.02
N ALA A 94 -4.10 -8.85 -13.22
CA ALA A 94 -2.67 -8.62 -13.18
C ALA A 94 -2.07 -8.94 -11.78
N VAL A 95 -2.74 -8.54 -10.71
CA VAL A 95 -2.36 -8.85 -9.32
C VAL A 95 -2.40 -10.37 -9.06
N GLN A 96 -3.47 -11.04 -9.49
CA GLN A 96 -3.60 -12.49 -9.38
C GLN A 96 -2.52 -13.22 -10.16
N ALA A 97 -2.23 -12.79 -11.40
CA ALA A 97 -1.19 -13.38 -12.23
C ALA A 97 0.21 -13.24 -11.60
N ALA A 98 0.53 -12.06 -11.06
CA ALA A 98 1.78 -11.81 -10.36
C ALA A 98 1.94 -12.74 -9.13
N TRP A 99 0.89 -12.88 -8.33
CA TRP A 99 0.87 -13.80 -7.18
C TRP A 99 1.00 -15.26 -7.61
N LEU A 100 0.25 -15.68 -8.64
CA LEU A 100 0.29 -17.04 -9.17
C LEU A 100 1.70 -17.43 -9.63
N SER A 101 2.45 -16.47 -10.18
CA SER A 101 3.82 -16.67 -10.67
C SER A 101 4.87 -16.65 -9.56
N LYS A 102 4.82 -15.67 -8.65
CA LYS A 102 5.95 -15.37 -7.74
C LYS A 102 5.60 -15.33 -6.25
N ARG A 103 4.33 -15.46 -5.87
CA ARG A 103 3.87 -15.40 -4.46
C ARG A 103 4.43 -14.15 -3.76
N ASN A 104 4.98 -14.30 -2.55
CA ASN A 104 5.57 -13.20 -1.78
C ASN A 104 6.79 -12.54 -2.44
N GLN A 105 7.32 -13.11 -3.54
CA GLN A 105 8.37 -12.50 -4.35
C GLN A 105 7.84 -11.68 -5.52
N ALA A 106 6.52 -11.69 -5.77
CA ALA A 106 5.88 -10.82 -6.75
C ALA A 106 6.14 -9.35 -6.39
N ARG A 107 6.22 -8.50 -7.41
CA ARG A 107 6.46 -7.06 -7.30
C ARG A 107 5.42 -6.28 -8.10
N VAL A 108 5.35 -4.98 -7.85
CA VAL A 108 4.56 -4.06 -8.67
C VAL A 108 4.98 -4.15 -10.14
N ASP A 109 6.27 -4.34 -10.42
CA ASP A 109 6.79 -4.51 -11.78
C ASP A 109 6.16 -5.71 -12.52
N ASP A 110 5.81 -6.78 -11.81
CA ASP A 110 5.16 -7.96 -12.41
C ASP A 110 3.71 -7.65 -12.83
N VAL A 111 3.02 -6.84 -12.04
CA VAL A 111 1.68 -6.35 -12.38
C VAL A 111 1.77 -5.40 -13.58
N VAL A 112 2.72 -4.47 -13.58
CA VAL A 112 2.94 -3.54 -14.70
C VAL A 112 3.26 -4.30 -15.99
N GLN A 113 4.12 -5.31 -15.93
CA GLN A 113 4.45 -6.13 -17.10
C GLN A 113 3.21 -6.82 -17.66
N PHE A 114 2.40 -7.44 -16.81
CA PHE A 114 1.14 -8.06 -17.25
C PHE A 114 0.22 -7.05 -17.96
N LEU A 115 0.08 -5.85 -17.40
CA LEU A 115 -0.77 -4.81 -18.00
C LEU A 115 -0.24 -4.32 -19.36
N GLN A 116 1.09 -4.23 -19.52
CA GLN A 116 1.72 -3.89 -20.80
C GLN A 116 1.46 -4.98 -21.85
N ASP A 117 1.64 -6.25 -21.47
CA ASP A 117 1.39 -7.37 -22.36
C ASP A 117 -0.11 -7.45 -22.75
N ALA A 118 -1.02 -7.20 -21.79
CA ALA A 118 -2.45 -7.16 -22.03
C ALA A 118 -2.83 -6.04 -23.03
N LYS A 119 -2.27 -4.84 -22.85
CA LYS A 119 -2.48 -3.69 -23.75
C LYS A 119 -2.09 -4.00 -25.21
N ASP A 120 -1.02 -4.74 -25.41
CA ASP A 120 -0.51 -5.09 -26.75
C ASP A 120 -1.18 -6.35 -27.34
N SER A 121 -2.06 -7.01 -26.58
CA SER A 121 -2.72 -8.25 -27.00
C SER A 121 -3.89 -8.01 -27.98
N ASP A 122 -4.15 -9.01 -28.81
CA ASP A 122 -5.30 -9.02 -29.72
C ASP A 122 -6.65 -9.04 -28.98
N GLU A 123 -6.69 -9.57 -27.74
CA GLU A 123 -7.90 -9.65 -26.92
C GLU A 123 -8.48 -8.27 -26.59
N TYR A 124 -7.62 -7.26 -26.42
CA TYR A 124 -8.03 -5.89 -26.12
C TYR A 124 -7.84 -4.93 -27.29
N ALA A 125 -7.62 -5.45 -28.51
CA ALA A 125 -7.34 -4.63 -29.70
C ALA A 125 -8.44 -3.60 -30.02
N ASP A 126 -9.69 -3.95 -29.71
CA ASP A 126 -10.89 -3.13 -29.95
C ASP A 126 -11.34 -2.33 -28.71
N SER A 127 -10.58 -2.35 -27.60
CA SER A 127 -10.91 -1.63 -26.37
C SER A 127 -10.15 -0.30 -26.29
N PRO A 128 -10.76 0.85 -26.63
CA PRO A 128 -10.05 2.11 -26.81
C PRO A 128 -9.49 2.69 -25.50
N THR A 129 -10.02 2.25 -24.36
CA THR A 129 -9.59 2.70 -23.03
C THR A 129 -8.40 1.89 -22.48
N ILE A 130 -8.03 0.78 -23.13
CA ILE A 130 -6.90 -0.08 -22.75
C ILE A 130 -5.67 0.18 -23.64
N ARG A 131 -5.88 0.54 -24.91
CA ARG A 131 -4.81 0.92 -25.86
C ARG A 131 -4.21 2.30 -25.63
#